data_AF-A0AAN3PZR1-F1
#
_entry.id   AF-A0AAN3PZR1-F1
#
_cell.length_a   1.000
_cell.length_b   1.000
_cell.length_c   1.000
_cell.angle_alpha   90.00
_cell.angle_beta   90.00
_cell.angle_gamma   90.00
#
_symmetry.space_group_name_H-M   'P 1'
#
loop_
_entity.id
_entity.type
_entity.pdbx_description
1 polymer ?
#
loop_
_entity_poly.entity_id
_entity_poly.type
_entity_poly.pdbx_seq_one_letter_code
_entity_poly.pdbx_strand_id
1 'polypeptide(L)'
;MTKHYDYIAIGGGSGGIASINRAAMYGQKCALIEAKELGGTCVNVGCVPKKVMWHAAQIREAIHMYGPDYGFDTTINKFNWETLIASRTAYIDRIHTSYENVLGKNNVDVIKGFARFVDAKTIEVNGETITADHILIATGGRPSHPDIPGVEYGIDSDGFFALPALPERVAVVGAGYIAVELAGVINGLGAKTHLFVRKHAPLRSFDPMLSETLVEVMNAEGPQLHTNAIPKAVVKNADGSLTLELEDGRSETVDCLIWAIGREPANDNINLEAAGVKTNEKGYIVVDKYQNTNVEGIYAVGDNTGAVELTPVAVAAGRRLSERLFNNKPDEHLDYSNIPTVVFSHPPIGTVGLTEPQAREQYGDDQVKVYKSSFTAMYTAVTTHRQPCRMKLVCVGPEEKIVGIHGIGFGMDEMLQGFAVALKMGATKKDFDNTVAIHPTAAEEFVTMR
;
A
#
# COMPACT_ATOMS: atom_id res chain seq x y z
N MET A 1 -28.72 -15.93 -26.63
CA MET A 1 -28.39 -16.98 -25.63
C MET A 1 -27.45 -16.34 -24.63
N THR A 2 -27.73 -16.47 -23.34
CA THR A 2 -26.88 -15.95 -22.25
C THR A 2 -25.55 -16.71 -22.26
N LYS A 3 -24.40 -16.00 -22.31
CA LYS A 3 -23.09 -16.68 -22.24
C LYS A 3 -22.91 -17.27 -20.84
N HIS A 4 -22.40 -18.49 -20.77
CA HIS A 4 -22.10 -19.18 -19.52
C HIS A 4 -20.60 -19.46 -19.41
N TYR A 5 -20.07 -19.30 -18.19
CA TYR A 5 -18.68 -19.45 -17.80
C TYR A 5 -18.58 -20.32 -16.55
N ASP A 6 -17.45 -20.99 -16.35
CA ASP A 6 -17.21 -21.72 -15.09
C ASP A 6 -16.88 -20.70 -13.97
N TYR A 7 -16.15 -19.63 -14.32
CA TYR A 7 -15.71 -18.61 -13.37
C TYR A 7 -15.72 -17.19 -13.95
N ILE A 8 -16.34 -16.26 -13.22
CA ILE A 8 -16.30 -14.82 -13.51
C ILE A 8 -15.58 -14.09 -12.39
N ALA A 9 -14.67 -13.18 -12.73
CA ALA A 9 -14.11 -12.20 -11.80
C ALA A 9 -14.59 -10.78 -12.15
N ILE A 10 -15.19 -10.10 -11.17
CA ILE A 10 -15.57 -8.68 -11.23
C ILE A 10 -14.43 -7.86 -10.63
N GLY A 11 -13.67 -7.18 -11.49
CA GLY A 11 -12.49 -6.40 -11.14
C GLY A 11 -11.19 -7.00 -11.69
N GLY A 12 -10.58 -6.31 -12.65
CA GLY A 12 -9.27 -6.58 -13.25
C GLY A 12 -8.09 -6.06 -12.45
N GLY A 13 -8.23 -5.96 -11.13
CA GLY A 13 -7.14 -5.60 -10.21
C GLY A 13 -6.25 -6.78 -9.82
N SER A 14 -5.43 -6.58 -8.79
CA SER A 14 -4.45 -7.59 -8.31
C SER A 14 -5.08 -8.94 -7.98
N GLY A 15 -6.22 -8.96 -7.27
CA GLY A 15 -6.90 -10.19 -6.87
C GLY A 15 -7.57 -10.91 -8.04
N GLY A 16 -8.35 -10.18 -8.84
CA GLY A 16 -9.09 -10.74 -9.98
C GLY A 16 -8.18 -11.30 -11.06
N ILE A 17 -7.16 -10.56 -11.49
CA ILE A 17 -6.17 -11.04 -12.48
C ILE A 17 -5.45 -12.30 -11.97
N ALA A 18 -5.07 -12.33 -10.69
CA ALA A 18 -4.33 -13.45 -10.13
C ALA A 18 -5.20 -14.72 -10.04
N SER A 19 -6.45 -14.57 -9.63
CA SER A 19 -7.41 -15.68 -9.50
C SER A 19 -7.84 -16.21 -10.86
N ILE A 20 -8.18 -15.33 -11.81
CA ILE A 20 -8.71 -15.73 -13.11
C ILE A 20 -7.67 -16.45 -13.96
N ASN A 21 -6.41 -15.97 -13.96
CA ASN A 21 -5.32 -16.67 -14.65
C ASN A 21 -5.07 -18.05 -14.06
N ARG A 22 -5.10 -18.16 -12.72
CA ARG A 22 -4.88 -19.45 -12.05
C ARG A 22 -6.01 -20.44 -12.37
N ALA A 23 -7.26 -19.99 -12.39
CA ALA A 23 -8.39 -20.85 -12.76
C ALA A 23 -8.28 -21.33 -14.22
N ALA A 24 -7.96 -20.43 -15.15
CA ALA A 24 -7.78 -20.76 -16.56
C ALA A 24 -6.64 -21.78 -16.80
N MET A 25 -5.56 -21.73 -16.02
CA MET A 25 -4.49 -22.75 -16.05
C MET A 25 -4.98 -24.17 -15.70
N TYR A 26 -6.12 -24.30 -15.02
CA TYR A 26 -6.80 -25.57 -14.71
C TYR A 26 -7.96 -25.88 -15.67
N GLY A 27 -7.98 -25.25 -16.84
CA GLY A 27 -8.92 -25.55 -17.92
C GLY A 27 -10.31 -24.92 -17.77
N GLN A 28 -10.50 -24.01 -16.81
CA GLN A 28 -11.78 -23.34 -16.59
C GLN A 28 -12.04 -22.28 -17.66
N LYS A 29 -13.27 -22.23 -18.16
CA LYS A 29 -13.75 -21.16 -19.04
C LYS A 29 -14.03 -19.91 -18.20
N CYS A 30 -13.18 -18.91 -18.38
CA CYS A 30 -13.10 -17.75 -17.50
C CYS A 30 -13.48 -16.45 -18.20
N ALA A 31 -14.16 -15.54 -17.50
CA ALA A 31 -14.28 -14.14 -17.89
C ALA A 31 -13.80 -13.19 -16.80
N LEU A 32 -13.14 -12.11 -17.22
CA LEU A 32 -12.70 -11.02 -16.36
C LEU A 32 -13.38 -9.73 -16.81
N ILE A 33 -14.07 -9.05 -15.89
CA ILE A 33 -14.76 -7.79 -16.18
C ILE A 33 -14.02 -6.65 -15.50
N GLU A 34 -13.59 -5.66 -16.26
CA GLU A 34 -12.87 -4.48 -15.75
C GLU A 34 -13.51 -3.19 -16.28
N ALA A 35 -13.86 -2.28 -15.38
CA ALA A 35 -14.55 -1.04 -15.74
C ALA A 35 -13.61 0.06 -16.24
N LYS A 36 -12.35 0.02 -15.82
CA LYS A 36 -11.30 1.00 -16.14
C LYS A 36 -10.15 0.31 -16.86
N GLU A 37 -8.98 0.22 -16.21
CA GLU A 37 -7.75 -0.30 -16.80
C GLU A 37 -7.26 -1.54 -16.04
N LEU A 38 -6.72 -2.51 -16.78
CA LEU A 38 -6.16 -3.73 -16.21
C LEU A 38 -5.06 -3.41 -15.20
N GLY A 39 -4.93 -4.26 -14.18
CA GLY A 39 -4.00 -4.09 -13.07
C GLY A 39 -4.57 -3.28 -11.90
N GLY A 40 -5.71 -2.61 -12.08
CA GLY A 40 -6.45 -1.90 -11.03
C GLY A 40 -5.60 -0.85 -10.29
N THR A 41 -5.87 -0.63 -9.00
CA THR A 41 -5.21 0.40 -8.19
C THR A 41 -3.69 0.30 -8.22
N CYS A 42 -3.13 -0.88 -7.97
CA CYS A 42 -1.68 -1.02 -7.76
C CYS A 42 -0.84 -0.62 -8.99
N VAL A 43 -1.32 -0.97 -10.19
CA VAL A 43 -0.59 -0.70 -11.43
C VAL A 43 -0.80 0.74 -11.91
N ASN A 44 -2.02 1.27 -11.75
CA ASN A 44 -2.40 2.53 -12.39
C ASN A 44 -2.26 3.75 -11.47
N VAL A 45 -2.63 3.62 -10.19
CA VAL A 45 -2.72 4.74 -9.22
C VAL A 45 -2.25 4.31 -7.82
N GLY A 46 -1.24 3.45 -7.76
CA GLY A 46 -0.81 2.80 -6.52
C GLY A 46 0.67 2.42 -6.55
N CYS A 47 0.97 1.17 -6.19
CA CYS A 47 2.32 0.68 -5.94
C CYS A 47 3.34 1.05 -7.03
N VAL A 48 2.99 0.80 -8.30
CA VAL A 48 3.89 0.99 -9.44
C VAL A 48 4.24 2.46 -9.66
N PRO A 49 3.28 3.37 -9.93
CA PRO A 49 3.60 4.77 -10.10
C PRO A 49 4.18 5.38 -8.83
N LYS A 50 3.74 4.98 -7.63
CA LYS A 50 4.31 5.42 -6.36
C LYS A 50 5.81 5.11 -6.28
N LYS A 51 6.24 3.88 -6.59
CA LYS A 51 7.66 3.51 -6.51
C LYS A 51 8.50 4.24 -7.56
N VAL A 52 7.97 4.49 -8.76
CA VAL A 52 8.65 5.32 -9.77
C VAL A 52 8.85 6.75 -9.26
N MET A 53 7.83 7.36 -8.66
CA MET A 53 7.95 8.70 -8.08
C MET A 53 8.90 8.74 -6.87
N TRP A 54 8.90 7.69 -6.04
CA TRP A 54 9.85 7.54 -4.95
C TRP A 54 11.30 7.46 -5.44
N HIS A 55 11.59 6.71 -6.51
CA HIS A 55 12.91 6.74 -7.12
C HIS A 55 13.30 8.11 -7.66
N ALA A 56 12.37 8.89 -8.22
CA ALA A 56 12.64 10.25 -8.64
C ALA A 56 12.99 11.18 -7.45
N ALA A 57 12.31 11.01 -6.32
CA ALA A 57 12.66 11.71 -5.07
C ALA A 57 14.07 11.32 -4.59
N GLN A 58 14.39 10.02 -4.55
CA GLN A 58 15.73 9.53 -4.20
C GLN A 58 16.83 10.09 -5.11
N ILE A 59 16.58 10.19 -6.42
CA ILE A 59 17.53 10.78 -7.37
C ILE A 59 17.76 12.26 -7.05
N ARG A 60 16.70 13.02 -6.78
CA ARG A 60 16.82 14.44 -6.46
C ARG A 60 17.51 14.66 -5.11
N GLU A 61 17.22 13.84 -4.11
CA GLU A 61 17.92 13.83 -2.81
C GLU A 61 19.41 13.52 -3.00
N ALA A 62 19.76 12.54 -3.81
CA ALA A 62 21.15 12.23 -4.15
C ALA A 62 21.87 13.43 -4.80
N ILE A 63 21.21 14.15 -5.72
CA ILE A 63 21.79 15.33 -6.38
C ILE A 63 21.93 16.51 -5.41
N HIS A 64 20.86 16.81 -4.67
CA HIS A 64 20.73 18.08 -3.94
C HIS A 64 21.21 18.00 -2.49
N MET A 65 20.99 16.87 -1.82
CA MET A 65 21.22 16.72 -0.38
C MET A 65 22.55 16.02 -0.09
N TYR A 66 22.83 14.91 -0.77
CA TYR A 66 24.00 14.08 -0.44
C TYR A 66 25.21 14.33 -1.36
N GLY A 67 24.97 14.55 -2.66
CA GLY A 67 26.00 14.76 -3.68
C GLY A 67 27.07 15.79 -3.32
N PRO A 68 26.73 16.97 -2.78
CA PRO A 68 27.70 18.00 -2.41
C PRO A 68 28.80 17.50 -1.46
N ASP A 69 28.43 16.77 -0.40
CA ASP A 69 29.39 16.24 0.58
C ASP A 69 30.19 15.03 0.06
N TYR A 70 29.72 14.41 -1.02
CA TYR A 70 30.47 13.44 -1.81
C TYR A 70 31.37 14.09 -2.88
N GLY A 71 31.43 15.43 -2.95
CA GLY A 71 32.30 16.18 -3.85
C GLY A 71 31.68 16.49 -5.22
N PHE A 72 30.38 16.27 -5.40
CA PHE A 72 29.67 16.61 -6.63
C PHE A 72 29.08 18.04 -6.54
N ASP A 73 29.74 19.00 -7.19
CA ASP A 73 29.16 20.31 -7.45
C ASP A 73 28.20 20.21 -8.63
N THR A 74 26.90 20.28 -8.36
CA THR A 74 25.85 20.03 -9.36
C THR A 74 24.88 21.20 -9.47
N THR A 75 24.40 21.43 -10.69
CA THR A 75 23.32 22.37 -10.97
C THR A 75 22.21 21.62 -11.70
N ILE A 76 21.00 21.62 -11.14
CA ILE A 76 19.82 21.11 -11.85
C ILE A 76 19.36 22.18 -12.82
N ASN A 77 19.72 22.04 -14.11
CA ASN A 77 19.32 23.02 -15.13
C ASN A 77 17.79 23.07 -15.32
N LYS A 78 17.14 21.90 -15.24
CA LYS A 78 15.68 21.75 -15.35
C LYS A 78 15.24 20.41 -14.77
N PHE A 79 14.25 20.43 -13.89
CA PHE A 79 13.46 19.24 -13.58
C PHE A 79 12.24 19.21 -14.52
N ASN A 80 12.20 18.25 -15.44
CA ASN A 80 11.08 18.12 -16.37
C ASN A 80 10.06 17.09 -15.87
N TRP A 81 9.00 17.58 -15.21
CA TRP A 81 7.91 16.75 -14.71
C TRP A 81 7.24 15.92 -15.82
N GLU A 82 7.03 16.52 -16.99
CA GLU A 82 6.41 15.84 -18.14
C GLU A 82 7.21 14.60 -18.57
N THR A 83 8.55 14.70 -18.59
CA THR A 83 9.42 13.56 -18.92
C THR A 83 9.29 12.42 -17.89
N LEU A 84 9.20 12.75 -16.60
CA LEU A 84 8.99 11.77 -15.54
C LEU A 84 7.63 11.07 -15.71
N ILE A 85 6.56 11.84 -15.92
CA ILE A 85 5.20 11.31 -16.12
C ILE A 85 5.12 10.45 -17.38
N ALA A 86 5.67 10.90 -18.51
CA ALA A 86 5.69 10.12 -19.75
C ALA A 86 6.43 8.79 -19.60
N SER A 87 7.60 8.79 -18.95
CA SER A 87 8.36 7.56 -18.70
C SER A 87 7.63 6.60 -17.77
N ARG A 88 6.98 7.14 -16.73
CA ARG A 88 6.14 6.38 -15.79
C ARG A 88 4.95 5.75 -16.51
N THR A 89 4.21 6.52 -17.32
CA THR A 89 3.05 6.05 -18.08
C THR A 89 3.46 4.96 -19.07
N ALA A 90 4.53 5.16 -19.84
CA ALA A 90 5.02 4.15 -20.77
C ALA A 90 5.39 2.82 -20.08
N TYR A 91 5.85 2.87 -18.82
CA TYR A 91 6.09 1.65 -18.04
C TYR A 91 4.79 0.96 -17.63
N ILE A 92 3.77 1.72 -17.23
CA ILE A 92 2.43 1.20 -16.92
C ILE A 92 1.81 0.56 -18.16
N ASP A 93 1.90 1.18 -19.33
CA ASP A 93 1.34 0.66 -20.59
C ASP A 93 1.96 -0.71 -20.94
N ARG A 94 3.28 -0.87 -20.72
CA ARG A 94 3.95 -2.18 -20.90
C ARG A 94 3.40 -3.24 -19.95
N ILE A 95 2.98 -2.87 -18.75
CA ILE A 95 2.34 -3.78 -17.80
C ILE A 95 0.94 -4.16 -18.30
N HIS A 96 0.15 -3.23 -18.84
CA HIS A 96 -1.14 -3.54 -19.46
C HIS A 96 -0.98 -4.54 -20.60
N THR A 97 -0.07 -4.27 -21.54
CA THR A 97 0.23 -5.19 -22.65
C THR A 97 0.66 -6.57 -22.14
N SER A 98 1.45 -6.63 -21.05
CA SER A 98 1.82 -7.91 -20.43
C SER A 98 0.61 -8.67 -19.89
N TYR A 99 -0.32 -7.99 -19.20
CA TYR A 99 -1.54 -8.63 -18.71
C TYR A 99 -2.44 -9.11 -19.84
N GLU A 100 -2.67 -8.31 -20.87
CA GLU A 100 -3.45 -8.72 -22.04
C GLU A 100 -2.86 -9.96 -22.71
N ASN A 101 -1.53 -10.00 -22.88
CA ASN A 101 -0.84 -11.15 -23.44
C ASN A 101 -1.02 -12.42 -22.59
N VAL A 102 -0.92 -12.31 -21.27
CA VAL A 102 -1.06 -13.47 -20.36
C VAL A 102 -2.51 -13.94 -20.30
N LEU A 103 -3.47 -13.03 -20.19
CA LEU A 103 -4.91 -13.34 -20.19
C LEU A 103 -5.33 -13.99 -21.51
N GLY A 104 -4.85 -13.45 -22.65
CA GLY A 104 -5.08 -14.03 -23.97
C GLY A 104 -4.47 -15.42 -24.15
N LYS A 105 -3.23 -15.64 -23.68
CA LYS A 105 -2.60 -16.98 -23.68
C LYS A 105 -3.37 -18.01 -22.85
N ASN A 106 -4.00 -17.56 -21.77
CA ASN A 106 -4.84 -18.40 -20.93
C ASN A 106 -6.30 -18.48 -21.42
N ASN A 107 -6.63 -17.90 -22.58
CA ASN A 107 -7.99 -17.87 -23.15
C ASN A 107 -9.04 -17.30 -22.17
N VAL A 108 -8.67 -16.28 -21.40
CA VAL A 108 -9.60 -15.55 -20.54
C VAL A 108 -10.33 -14.49 -21.38
N ASP A 109 -11.65 -14.50 -21.36
CA ASP A 109 -12.46 -13.48 -22.02
C ASP A 109 -12.43 -12.19 -21.17
N VAL A 110 -11.78 -11.14 -21.68
CA VAL A 110 -11.73 -9.84 -21.00
C VAL A 110 -12.83 -8.93 -21.55
N ILE A 111 -13.71 -8.46 -20.66
CA ILE A 111 -14.82 -7.56 -20.99
C ILE A 111 -14.57 -6.21 -20.33
N LYS A 112 -14.35 -5.17 -21.14
CA LYS A 112 -14.26 -3.79 -20.64
C LYS A 112 -15.66 -3.25 -20.42
N GLY A 113 -16.02 -3.01 -19.16
CA GLY A 113 -17.36 -2.58 -18.77
C GLY A 113 -17.57 -2.66 -17.26
N PHE A 114 -18.63 -2.02 -16.78
CA PHE A 114 -19.00 -2.05 -15.37
C PHE A 114 -20.06 -3.12 -15.15
N ALA A 115 -19.73 -4.15 -14.35
CA ALA A 115 -20.65 -5.25 -14.04
C ALA A 115 -21.60 -4.92 -12.89
N ARG A 116 -22.85 -5.36 -13.01
CA ARG A 116 -23.86 -5.34 -11.93
C ARG A 116 -24.50 -6.72 -11.81
N PHE A 117 -24.77 -7.15 -10.58
CA PHE A 117 -25.55 -8.36 -10.36
C PHE A 117 -27.00 -8.16 -10.81
N VAL A 118 -27.54 -9.18 -11.47
CA VAL A 118 -28.98 -9.33 -11.75
C VAL A 118 -29.60 -10.24 -10.68
N ASP A 119 -28.88 -11.31 -10.33
CA ASP A 119 -29.18 -12.26 -9.25
C ASP A 119 -27.86 -12.93 -8.81
N ALA A 120 -27.91 -13.92 -7.91
CA ALA A 120 -26.72 -14.58 -7.34
C ALA A 120 -25.80 -15.28 -8.36
N LYS A 121 -26.25 -15.59 -9.59
CA LYS A 121 -25.47 -16.30 -10.62
C LYS A 121 -25.41 -15.57 -11.96
N THR A 122 -25.95 -14.36 -12.01
CA THR A 122 -26.14 -13.62 -13.25
C THR A 122 -25.60 -12.20 -13.12
N ILE A 123 -24.77 -11.80 -14.08
CA ILE A 123 -24.17 -10.48 -14.19
C ILE A 123 -24.65 -9.82 -15.48
N GLU A 124 -24.95 -8.53 -15.40
CA GLU A 124 -25.13 -7.65 -16.56
C GLU A 124 -23.87 -6.80 -16.76
N VAL A 125 -23.41 -6.69 -18.00
CA VAL A 125 -22.34 -5.79 -18.42
C VAL A 125 -22.60 -5.34 -19.87
N ASN A 126 -22.61 -4.02 -20.10
CA ASN A 126 -22.83 -3.41 -21.43
C ASN A 126 -24.13 -3.84 -22.12
N GLY A 127 -25.18 -4.12 -21.35
CA GLY A 127 -26.46 -4.65 -21.82
C GLY A 127 -26.47 -6.15 -22.13
N GLU A 128 -25.34 -6.84 -22.02
CA GLU A 128 -25.25 -8.29 -22.12
C GLU A 128 -25.42 -8.95 -20.76
N THR A 129 -26.20 -10.03 -20.72
CA THR A 129 -26.33 -10.90 -19.54
C THR A 129 -25.40 -12.10 -19.69
N ILE A 130 -24.62 -12.38 -18.64
CA ILE A 130 -23.71 -13.52 -18.54
C ILE A 130 -23.89 -14.23 -17.20
N THR A 131 -23.63 -15.53 -17.15
CA THR A 131 -23.81 -16.37 -15.95
C THR A 131 -22.54 -17.15 -15.65
N ALA A 132 -22.35 -17.54 -14.38
CA ALA A 132 -21.30 -18.48 -14.02
C ALA A 132 -21.62 -19.31 -12.78
N ASP A 133 -21.00 -20.48 -12.69
CA ASP A 133 -21.08 -21.35 -11.50
C ASP A 133 -20.41 -20.68 -10.29
N HIS A 134 -19.26 -20.07 -10.53
CA HIS A 134 -18.44 -19.36 -9.56
C HIS A 134 -18.28 -17.87 -9.92
N ILE A 135 -18.48 -16.98 -8.95
CA ILE A 135 -18.29 -15.53 -9.14
C ILE A 135 -17.38 -14.99 -8.05
N LEU A 136 -16.29 -14.33 -8.46
CA LEU A 136 -15.40 -13.58 -7.59
C LEU A 136 -15.66 -12.08 -7.67
N ILE A 137 -15.86 -11.46 -6.53
CA ILE A 137 -15.93 -10.01 -6.37
C ILE A 137 -14.55 -9.53 -5.91
N ALA A 138 -13.79 -8.92 -6.81
CA ALA A 138 -12.44 -8.38 -6.58
C ALA A 138 -12.38 -6.88 -6.95
N THR A 139 -13.40 -6.14 -6.55
CA THR A 139 -13.67 -4.73 -6.93
C THR A 139 -12.74 -3.72 -6.26
N GLY A 140 -11.99 -4.12 -5.24
CA GLY A 140 -11.05 -3.27 -4.53
C GLY A 140 -11.74 -2.15 -3.74
N GLY A 141 -11.13 -0.98 -3.72
CA GLY A 141 -11.64 0.21 -3.03
C GLY A 141 -11.24 1.51 -3.71
N ARG A 142 -11.65 2.62 -3.13
CA ARG A 142 -11.41 3.99 -3.63
C ARG A 142 -11.02 4.93 -2.49
N PRO A 143 -10.38 6.08 -2.77
CA PRO A 143 -10.08 7.09 -1.75
C PRO A 143 -11.35 7.63 -1.08
N SER A 144 -11.31 7.81 0.24
CA SER A 144 -12.37 8.48 0.98
C SER A 144 -12.10 9.97 1.11
N HIS A 145 -13.16 10.77 1.14
CA HIS A 145 -13.12 12.22 1.27
C HIS A 145 -13.80 12.66 2.58
N PRO A 146 -13.32 13.73 3.25
CA PRO A 146 -13.96 14.25 4.44
C PRO A 146 -15.28 14.95 4.10
N ASP A 147 -16.23 14.97 5.03
CA ASP A 147 -17.45 15.76 4.91
C ASP A 147 -17.25 17.14 5.55
N ILE A 148 -16.61 18.06 4.81
CA ILE A 148 -16.33 19.44 5.23
C ILE A 148 -16.54 20.41 4.05
N PRO A 149 -16.84 21.70 4.32
CA PRO A 149 -16.91 22.71 3.28
C PRO A 149 -15.60 22.84 2.49
N GLY A 150 -15.69 22.85 1.16
CA GLY A 150 -14.55 23.01 0.25
C GLY A 150 -13.75 21.72 0.00
N VAL A 151 -14.25 20.56 0.44
CA VAL A 151 -13.62 19.26 0.17
C VAL A 151 -13.28 19.05 -1.31
N GLU A 152 -14.12 19.56 -2.21
CA GLU A 152 -14.00 19.44 -3.67
C GLU A 152 -12.80 20.18 -4.26
N TYR A 153 -12.15 21.06 -3.49
CA TYR A 153 -10.91 21.71 -3.92
C TYR A 153 -9.67 20.85 -3.69
N GLY A 154 -9.76 19.86 -2.79
CA GLY A 154 -8.70 18.88 -2.61
C GLY A 154 -8.78 17.77 -3.65
N ILE A 155 -7.63 17.20 -3.97
CA ILE A 155 -7.49 15.97 -4.74
C ILE A 155 -7.23 14.79 -3.80
N ASP A 156 -7.22 13.57 -4.32
CA ASP A 156 -6.82 12.37 -3.58
C ASP A 156 -5.53 11.76 -4.17
N SER A 157 -5.21 10.52 -3.80
CA SER A 157 -4.07 9.80 -4.36
C SER A 157 -4.16 9.59 -5.87
N ASP A 158 -5.37 9.42 -6.43
CA ASP A 158 -5.55 9.24 -7.87
C ASP A 158 -5.26 10.56 -8.58
N GLY A 159 -5.75 11.68 -8.02
CA GLY A 159 -5.45 13.03 -8.48
C GLY A 159 -3.96 13.38 -8.40
N PHE A 160 -3.23 12.91 -7.38
CA PHE A 160 -1.78 13.08 -7.30
C PHE A 160 -1.06 12.51 -8.53
N PHE A 161 -1.44 11.30 -8.97
CA PHE A 161 -0.84 10.70 -10.16
C PHE A 161 -1.25 11.41 -11.46
N ALA A 162 -2.33 12.19 -11.44
CA ALA A 162 -2.81 12.99 -12.58
C ALA A 162 -2.25 14.43 -12.62
N LEU A 163 -1.43 14.84 -11.66
CA LEU A 163 -0.89 16.20 -11.60
C LEU A 163 -0.12 16.58 -12.88
N PRO A 164 -0.42 17.72 -13.52
CA PRO A 164 0.25 18.16 -14.75
C PRO A 164 1.64 18.76 -14.48
N ALA A 165 1.91 19.17 -13.24
CA ALA A 165 3.18 19.71 -12.77
C ALA A 165 3.31 19.46 -11.26
N LEU A 166 4.53 19.55 -10.72
CA LEU A 166 4.77 19.59 -9.28
C LEU A 166 4.28 20.94 -8.72
N PRO A 167 3.30 20.97 -7.78
CA PRO A 167 2.88 22.22 -7.15
C PRO A 167 3.99 22.76 -6.24
N GLU A 168 4.08 24.08 -6.08
CA GLU A 168 5.11 24.70 -5.23
C GLU A 168 4.87 24.43 -3.74
N ARG A 169 3.60 24.52 -3.29
CA ARG A 169 3.19 24.28 -1.91
C ARG A 169 2.10 23.21 -1.87
N VAL A 170 2.28 22.18 -1.04
CA VAL A 170 1.34 21.05 -0.93
C VAL A 170 0.96 20.77 0.52
N ALA A 171 -0.34 20.65 0.77
CA ALA A 171 -0.88 20.06 2.00
C ALA A 171 -1.25 18.60 1.74
N VAL A 172 -0.73 17.68 2.54
CA VAL A 172 -1.16 16.28 2.56
C VAL A 172 -1.86 16.03 3.89
N VAL A 173 -3.12 15.59 3.85
CA VAL A 173 -3.92 15.36 5.05
C VAL A 173 -4.19 13.88 5.22
N GLY A 174 -3.67 13.30 6.30
CA GLY A 174 -3.76 11.87 6.58
C GLY A 174 -2.61 11.38 7.44
N ALA A 175 -2.79 10.21 8.05
CA ALA A 175 -1.79 9.64 8.97
C ALA A 175 -1.38 8.19 8.59
N GLY A 176 -1.93 7.65 7.51
CA GLY A 176 -1.60 6.32 6.99
C GLY A 176 -0.38 6.32 6.08
N TYR A 177 -0.03 5.14 5.57
CA TYR A 177 1.13 4.96 4.69
C TYR A 177 1.05 5.83 3.42
N ILE A 178 -0.13 5.97 2.79
CA ILE A 178 -0.30 6.82 1.59
C ILE A 178 0.10 8.26 1.89
N ALA A 179 -0.40 8.83 2.99
CA ALA A 179 -0.11 10.22 3.36
C ALA A 179 1.38 10.44 3.59
N VAL A 180 2.03 9.52 4.31
CA VAL A 180 3.47 9.57 4.60
C VAL A 180 4.31 9.43 3.32
N GLU A 181 3.97 8.47 2.46
CA GLU A 181 4.69 8.24 1.20
C GLU A 181 4.57 9.44 0.26
N LEU A 182 3.36 9.93 0.03
CA LEU A 182 3.14 11.07 -0.87
C LEU A 182 3.82 12.33 -0.33
N ALA A 183 3.67 12.64 0.96
CA ALA A 183 4.30 13.81 1.55
C ALA A 183 5.84 13.72 1.47
N GLY A 184 6.43 12.54 1.71
CA GLY A 184 7.86 12.33 1.55
C GLY A 184 8.33 12.51 0.10
N VAL A 185 7.63 11.91 -0.86
CA VAL A 185 7.95 12.05 -2.30
C VAL A 185 7.89 13.51 -2.76
N ILE A 186 6.84 14.23 -2.38
CA ILE A 186 6.62 15.63 -2.78
C ILE A 186 7.70 16.54 -2.17
N ASN A 187 8.07 16.29 -0.91
CA ASN A 187 9.19 16.97 -0.23
C ASN A 187 10.54 16.69 -0.92
N GLY A 188 10.87 15.42 -1.16
CA GLY A 188 12.11 15.02 -1.83
C GLY A 188 12.23 15.58 -3.26
N LEU A 189 11.10 15.73 -3.95
CA LEU A 189 11.01 16.39 -5.27
C LEU A 189 11.13 17.92 -5.22
N GLY A 190 11.07 18.53 -4.04
CA GLY A 190 11.43 19.92 -3.80
C GLY A 190 10.27 20.89 -3.54
N ALA A 191 9.04 20.39 -3.40
CA ALA A 191 7.90 21.24 -3.04
C ALA A 191 7.87 21.51 -1.53
N LYS A 192 7.39 22.69 -1.14
CA LYS A 192 7.13 23.03 0.26
C LYS A 192 5.95 22.20 0.76
N THR A 193 6.25 21.17 1.54
CA THR A 193 5.27 20.12 1.86
C THR A 193 4.88 20.16 3.34
N HIS A 194 3.58 20.09 3.60
CA HIS A 194 2.99 20.06 4.92
C HIS A 194 2.19 18.77 5.10
N LEU A 195 2.44 18.03 6.17
CA LEU A 195 1.69 16.81 6.53
C LEU A 195 0.82 17.08 7.75
N PHE A 196 -0.49 16.88 7.64
CA PHE A 196 -1.45 17.13 8.72
C PHE A 196 -1.96 15.81 9.30
N VAL A 197 -1.71 15.60 10.59
CA VAL A 197 -2.17 14.41 11.33
C VAL A 197 -3.08 14.79 12.49
N ARG A 198 -4.20 14.07 12.66
CA ARG A 198 -5.23 14.36 13.67
C ARG A 198 -4.78 14.16 15.13
N LYS A 199 -3.65 13.48 15.35
CA LYS A 199 -3.13 13.14 16.69
C LYS A 199 -1.63 13.48 16.75
N HIS A 200 -0.87 12.78 17.61
CA HIS A 200 0.53 13.11 17.89
C HIS A 200 1.54 12.71 16.79
N ALA A 201 1.23 11.72 15.94
CA ALA A 201 2.16 11.23 14.91
C ALA A 201 1.42 10.54 13.76
N PRO A 202 2.05 10.39 12.58
CA PRO A 202 1.63 9.43 11.56
C PRO A 202 1.91 7.97 12.00
N LEU A 203 1.34 7.00 11.27
CA LEU A 203 1.58 5.56 11.43
C LEU A 203 1.39 5.02 12.86
N ARG A 204 0.41 5.54 13.61
CA ARG A 204 0.20 5.25 15.04
C ARG A 204 -0.04 3.78 15.41
N SER A 205 -0.33 2.92 14.43
CA SER A 205 -0.49 1.47 14.64
C SER A 205 0.82 0.70 14.47
N PHE A 206 1.89 1.37 14.03
CA PHE A 206 3.23 0.79 13.92
C PHE A 206 3.92 0.81 15.29
N ASP A 207 5.04 0.09 15.40
CA ASP A 207 5.84 0.12 16.61
C ASP A 207 6.30 1.58 16.90
N PRO A 208 6.22 2.05 18.16
CA PRO A 208 6.56 3.43 18.52
C PRO A 208 7.93 3.89 17.99
N MET A 209 8.94 2.99 17.99
CA MET A 209 10.27 3.28 17.47
C MET A 209 10.25 3.77 16.02
N LEU A 210 9.37 3.18 15.19
CA LEU A 210 9.25 3.53 13.79
C LEU A 210 8.64 4.93 13.64
N SER A 211 7.52 5.19 14.33
CA SER A 211 6.85 6.49 14.28
C SER A 211 7.69 7.62 14.88
N GLU A 212 8.39 7.39 15.99
CA GLU A 212 9.26 8.37 16.64
C GLU A 212 10.45 8.75 15.75
N THR A 213 11.10 7.75 15.15
CA THR A 213 12.23 7.99 14.23
C THR A 213 11.77 8.70 12.97
N LEU A 214 10.59 8.36 12.44
CA LEU A 214 10.04 9.05 11.28
C LEU A 214 9.77 10.53 11.58
N VAL A 215 9.21 10.84 12.75
CA VAL A 215 8.97 12.22 13.17
C VAL A 215 10.28 12.98 13.37
N GLU A 216 11.31 12.34 13.92
CA GLU A 216 12.65 12.94 14.02
C GLU A 216 13.20 13.35 12.64
N VAL A 217 13.12 12.47 11.65
CA VAL A 217 13.56 12.77 10.28
C VAL A 217 12.70 13.84 9.62
N MET A 218 11.36 13.78 9.76
CA MET A 218 10.46 14.80 9.23
C MET A 218 10.78 16.20 9.78
N ASN A 219 11.13 16.30 11.07
CA ASN A 219 11.51 17.56 11.68
C ASN A 219 12.86 18.10 11.19
N ALA A 220 13.78 17.22 10.78
CA ALA A 220 15.09 17.59 10.29
C ALA A 220 15.10 17.95 8.79
N GLU A 221 14.36 17.20 7.97
CA GLU A 221 14.51 17.19 6.50
C GLU A 221 13.19 17.40 5.74
N GLY A 222 12.06 17.46 6.47
CA GLY A 222 10.71 17.60 5.91
C GLY A 222 10.04 16.25 5.60
N PRO A 223 8.72 16.25 5.33
CA PRO A 223 7.81 17.40 5.27
C PRO A 223 7.55 18.04 6.64
N GLN A 224 7.06 19.30 6.65
CA GLN A 224 6.65 19.97 7.88
C GLN A 224 5.43 19.27 8.47
N LEU A 225 5.59 18.66 9.65
CA LEU A 225 4.54 17.92 10.33
C LEU A 225 3.68 18.83 11.22
N HIS A 226 2.37 18.80 11.00
CA HIS A 226 1.37 19.48 11.82
C HIS A 226 0.55 18.43 12.59
N THR A 227 0.79 18.34 13.89
CA THR A 227 0.09 17.41 14.78
C THR A 227 -1.18 18.02 15.37
N ASN A 228 -2.06 17.16 15.87
CA ASN A 228 -3.39 17.52 16.41
C ASN A 228 -4.18 18.42 15.44
N ALA A 229 -4.03 18.16 14.14
CA ALA A 229 -4.62 18.96 13.08
C ALA A 229 -5.88 18.28 12.55
N ILE A 230 -7.05 18.80 12.91
CA ILE A 230 -8.34 18.35 12.39
C ILE A 230 -8.81 19.38 11.35
N PRO A 231 -8.94 18.99 10.06
CA PRO A 231 -9.48 19.86 9.01
C PRO A 231 -10.89 20.32 9.34
N LYS A 232 -11.15 21.62 9.19
CA LYS A 232 -12.46 22.24 9.38
C LYS A 232 -13.09 22.66 8.07
N ALA A 233 -12.31 23.30 7.18
CA ALA A 233 -12.77 23.77 5.87
C ALA A 233 -11.57 23.98 4.94
N VAL A 234 -11.85 24.06 3.65
CA VAL A 234 -10.88 24.51 2.64
C VAL A 234 -11.46 25.70 1.89
N VAL A 235 -10.75 26.82 1.91
CA VAL A 235 -11.16 28.05 1.21
C VAL A 235 -10.36 28.18 -0.07
N LYS A 236 -11.03 28.36 -1.20
CA LYS A 236 -10.37 28.75 -2.46
C LYS A 236 -10.27 30.28 -2.51
N ASN A 237 -9.04 30.78 -2.54
CA ASN A 237 -8.73 32.19 -2.54
C ASN A 237 -8.90 32.82 -3.94
N ALA A 238 -8.94 34.15 -3.99
CA ALA A 238 -9.11 34.90 -5.25
C ALA A 238 -7.95 34.70 -6.25
N ASP A 239 -6.75 34.38 -5.76
CA ASP A 239 -5.57 34.08 -6.57
C ASP A 239 -5.50 32.61 -7.04
N GLY A 240 -6.48 31.79 -6.65
CA GLY A 240 -6.56 30.37 -6.98
C GLY A 240 -5.90 29.43 -5.96
N SER A 241 -5.16 29.96 -4.97
CA SER A 241 -4.59 29.16 -3.88
C SER A 241 -5.66 28.61 -2.94
N LEU A 242 -5.30 27.62 -2.14
CA LEU A 242 -6.18 26.97 -1.17
C LEU A 242 -5.70 27.24 0.25
N THR A 243 -6.59 27.68 1.14
CA THR A 243 -6.30 27.77 2.58
C THR A 243 -7.01 26.64 3.31
N LEU A 244 -6.24 25.73 3.91
CA LEU A 244 -6.74 24.73 4.83
C LEU A 244 -6.93 25.37 6.20
N GLU A 245 -8.16 25.40 6.70
CA GLU A 245 -8.49 25.82 8.06
C GLU A 245 -8.60 24.61 8.98
N LEU A 246 -8.03 24.70 10.17
CA LEU A 246 -8.09 23.67 11.21
C LEU A 246 -9.07 24.06 12.33
N GLU A 247 -9.60 23.07 13.04
CA GLU A 247 -10.54 23.30 14.15
C GLU A 247 -9.94 24.15 15.28
N ASP A 248 -8.62 24.10 15.48
CA ASP A 248 -7.92 24.85 16.52
C ASP A 248 -7.54 26.29 16.12
N GLY A 249 -7.99 26.75 14.95
CA GLY A 249 -7.79 28.10 14.46
C GLY A 249 -6.47 28.32 13.69
N ARG A 250 -5.60 27.32 13.60
CA ARG A 250 -4.47 27.35 12.65
C ARG A 250 -4.98 27.27 11.22
N SER A 251 -4.19 27.79 10.29
CA SER A 251 -4.46 27.70 8.85
C SER A 251 -3.16 27.61 8.04
N GLU A 252 -3.20 26.98 6.88
CA GLU A 252 -2.06 26.89 5.96
C GLU A 252 -2.51 27.13 4.52
N THR A 253 -1.77 27.95 3.76
CA THR A 253 -2.11 28.27 2.36
C THR A 253 -1.17 27.57 1.39
N VAL A 254 -1.74 26.79 0.47
CA VAL A 254 -1.05 25.90 -0.46
C VAL A 254 -1.62 26.00 -1.87
N ASP A 255 -0.92 25.45 -2.85
CA ASP A 255 -1.36 25.39 -4.25
C ASP A 255 -2.16 24.12 -4.55
N CYS A 256 -1.92 23.07 -3.75
CA CYS A 256 -2.57 21.78 -3.88
C CYS A 256 -2.79 21.15 -2.50
N LEU A 257 -3.95 20.52 -2.32
CA LEU A 257 -4.29 19.77 -1.12
C LEU A 257 -4.64 18.34 -1.49
N ILE A 258 -4.06 17.36 -0.80
CA ILE A 258 -4.24 15.93 -1.04
C ILE A 258 -4.91 15.29 0.17
N TRP A 259 -6.10 14.72 -0.02
CA TRP A 259 -6.81 13.87 0.93
C TRP A 259 -6.25 12.44 0.87
N ALA A 260 -5.62 12.02 1.97
CA ALA A 260 -5.08 10.67 2.16
C ALA A 260 -5.55 10.11 3.53
N ILE A 261 -6.84 10.32 3.83
CA ILE A 261 -7.43 10.05 5.15
C ILE A 261 -7.90 8.61 5.35
N GLY A 262 -8.04 7.85 4.26
CA GLY A 262 -8.55 6.49 4.26
C GLY A 262 -9.04 6.07 2.88
N ARG A 263 -9.51 4.83 2.81
CA ARG A 263 -10.13 4.22 1.63
C ARG A 263 -11.41 3.51 2.06
N GLU A 264 -12.30 3.33 1.10
CA GLU A 264 -13.58 2.63 1.27
C GLU A 264 -13.79 1.60 0.16
N PRO A 265 -14.51 0.50 0.44
CA PRO A 265 -14.69 -0.58 -0.52
C PRO A 265 -15.62 -0.21 -1.67
N ALA A 266 -15.32 -0.68 -2.88
CA ALA A 266 -16.12 -0.45 -4.07
C ALA A 266 -17.23 -1.51 -4.24
N ASN A 267 -18.12 -1.62 -3.24
CA ASN A 267 -19.19 -2.63 -3.18
C ASN A 267 -20.60 -2.05 -3.37
N ASP A 268 -20.73 -0.73 -3.41
CA ASP A 268 -21.99 0.02 -3.30
C ASP A 268 -22.76 0.19 -4.61
N ASN A 269 -22.10 -0.02 -5.76
CA ASN A 269 -22.67 0.28 -7.07
C ASN A 269 -22.87 -0.95 -7.97
N ILE A 270 -22.62 -2.16 -7.46
CA ILE A 270 -22.70 -3.41 -8.23
C ILE A 270 -24.02 -4.18 -8.03
N ASN A 271 -25.03 -3.57 -7.39
CA ASN A 271 -26.32 -4.19 -7.05
C ASN A 271 -26.15 -5.47 -6.22
N LEU A 272 -25.28 -5.42 -5.22
CA LEU A 272 -24.85 -6.58 -4.43
C LEU A 272 -26.03 -7.22 -3.66
N GLU A 273 -27.06 -6.43 -3.38
CA GLU A 273 -28.29 -6.84 -2.73
C GLU A 273 -29.04 -7.92 -3.53
N ALA A 274 -29.04 -7.82 -4.86
CA ALA A 274 -29.67 -8.80 -5.73
C ALA A 274 -29.00 -10.18 -5.67
N ALA A 275 -27.71 -10.23 -5.31
CA ALA A 275 -26.98 -11.47 -5.08
C ALA A 275 -27.16 -12.01 -3.65
N GLY A 276 -27.68 -11.21 -2.70
CA GLY A 276 -27.85 -11.58 -1.30
C GLY A 276 -26.56 -11.62 -0.47
N VAL A 277 -25.48 -11.02 -0.97
CA VAL A 277 -24.17 -10.98 -0.30
C VAL A 277 -24.17 -9.95 0.82
N LYS A 278 -23.72 -10.35 2.01
CA LYS A 278 -23.65 -9.50 3.20
C LYS A 278 -22.37 -8.67 3.24
N THR A 279 -22.52 -7.41 3.64
CA THR A 279 -21.43 -6.53 4.01
C THR A 279 -21.46 -6.24 5.51
N ASN A 280 -20.33 -5.81 6.07
CA ASN A 280 -20.28 -5.27 7.43
C ASN A 280 -20.72 -3.80 7.46
N GLU A 281 -20.75 -3.19 8.64
CA GLU A 281 -21.14 -1.79 8.87
C GLU A 281 -20.31 -0.74 8.11
N LYS A 282 -19.12 -1.12 7.61
CA LYS A 282 -18.24 -0.27 6.81
C LYS A 282 -18.33 -0.55 5.31
N GLY A 283 -19.25 -1.43 4.89
CA GLY A 283 -19.47 -1.79 3.49
C GLY A 283 -18.51 -2.84 2.92
N TYR A 284 -17.62 -3.43 3.73
CA TYR A 284 -16.76 -4.51 3.27
C TYR A 284 -17.52 -5.84 3.21
N ILE A 285 -17.26 -6.65 2.18
CA ILE A 285 -17.88 -7.98 2.03
C ILE A 285 -17.35 -8.90 3.13
N VAL A 286 -18.27 -9.55 3.84
CA VAL A 286 -17.93 -10.51 4.89
C VAL A 286 -17.55 -11.83 4.24
N VAL A 287 -16.37 -12.33 4.58
CA VAL A 287 -15.87 -13.62 4.10
C VAL A 287 -15.38 -14.52 5.22
N ASP A 288 -15.43 -15.82 4.98
CA ASP A 288 -14.74 -16.81 5.82
C ASP A 288 -13.25 -16.94 5.47
N LYS A 289 -12.54 -17.85 6.17
CA LYS A 289 -11.10 -18.11 5.95
C LYS A 289 -10.75 -18.57 4.52
N TYR A 290 -11.72 -19.08 3.77
CA TYR A 290 -11.57 -19.60 2.42
C TYR A 290 -12.04 -18.60 1.35
N GLN A 291 -12.32 -17.35 1.74
CA GLN A 291 -12.83 -16.29 0.89
C GLN A 291 -14.28 -16.49 0.41
N ASN A 292 -15.03 -17.41 1.03
CA ASN A 292 -16.45 -17.58 0.73
C ASN A 292 -17.25 -16.43 1.32
N THR A 293 -18.22 -15.90 0.57
CA THR A 293 -19.26 -15.05 1.14
C THR A 293 -20.33 -15.91 1.85
N ASN A 294 -21.41 -15.29 2.32
CA ASN A 294 -22.58 -16.02 2.81
C ASN A 294 -23.42 -16.68 1.71
N VAL A 295 -23.10 -16.46 0.43
CA VAL A 295 -23.85 -16.99 -0.73
C VAL A 295 -22.97 -18.00 -1.44
N GLU A 296 -23.51 -19.20 -1.66
CA GLU A 296 -22.76 -20.30 -2.26
C GLU A 296 -22.30 -19.98 -3.68
N GLY A 297 -21.01 -20.22 -3.94
CA GLY A 297 -20.36 -19.93 -5.22
C GLY A 297 -20.13 -18.44 -5.49
N ILE A 298 -20.28 -17.57 -4.49
CA ILE A 298 -19.79 -16.18 -4.56
C ILE A 298 -18.67 -15.99 -3.53
N TYR A 299 -17.57 -15.39 -4.00
CA TYR A 299 -16.34 -15.19 -3.25
C TYR A 299 -15.93 -13.72 -3.27
N ALA A 300 -15.07 -13.29 -2.33
CA ALA A 300 -14.44 -11.97 -2.40
C ALA A 300 -12.99 -12.00 -1.91
N VAL A 301 -12.11 -11.25 -2.59
CA VAL A 301 -10.69 -11.13 -2.24
C VAL A 301 -10.17 -9.71 -2.45
N GLY A 302 -9.18 -9.32 -1.65
CA GLY A 302 -8.53 -8.00 -1.73
C GLY A 302 -9.26 -6.94 -0.92
N ASP A 303 -8.99 -5.67 -1.22
CA ASP A 303 -9.38 -4.52 -0.37
C ASP A 303 -10.89 -4.47 -0.06
N ASN A 304 -11.75 -4.95 -0.95
CA ASN A 304 -13.20 -4.94 -0.75
C ASN A 304 -13.69 -5.85 0.41
N THR A 305 -12.82 -6.69 0.97
CA THR A 305 -13.08 -7.55 2.14
C THR A 305 -12.69 -6.92 3.47
N GLY A 306 -11.92 -5.83 3.47
CA GLY A 306 -11.40 -5.20 4.69
C GLY A 306 -10.27 -5.99 5.38
N ALA A 307 -9.74 -7.02 4.72
CA ALA A 307 -8.50 -7.67 5.12
C ALA A 307 -7.28 -6.74 4.86
N VAL A 308 -6.06 -7.26 5.01
CA VAL A 308 -4.83 -6.48 4.80
C VAL A 308 -4.77 -5.94 3.35
N GLU A 309 -4.87 -4.62 3.18
CA GLU A 309 -4.94 -3.90 1.90
C GLU A 309 -3.57 -3.84 1.18
N LEU A 310 -3.06 -5.00 0.76
CA LEU A 310 -1.79 -5.15 0.07
C LEU A 310 -1.91 -6.03 -1.18
N THR A 311 -1.25 -5.63 -2.26
CA THR A 311 -1.26 -6.39 -3.52
C THR A 311 -0.82 -7.85 -3.39
N PRO A 312 0.29 -8.20 -2.70
CA PRO A 312 0.66 -9.59 -2.52
C PRO A 312 -0.39 -10.43 -1.79
N VAL A 313 -1.15 -9.81 -0.88
CA VAL A 313 -2.25 -10.46 -0.14
C VAL A 313 -3.39 -10.79 -1.09
N ALA A 314 -3.86 -9.81 -1.88
CA ALA A 314 -4.90 -10.04 -2.88
C ALA A 314 -4.49 -11.09 -3.92
N VAL A 315 -3.23 -11.04 -4.41
CA VAL A 315 -2.69 -12.02 -5.36
C VAL A 315 -2.65 -13.42 -4.75
N ALA A 316 -2.15 -13.57 -3.52
CA ALA A 316 -2.03 -14.86 -2.87
C ALA A 316 -3.40 -15.46 -2.53
N ALA A 317 -4.33 -14.66 -1.99
CA ALA A 317 -5.69 -15.08 -1.71
C ALA A 317 -6.42 -15.51 -2.99
N GLY A 318 -6.36 -14.71 -4.06
CA GLY A 318 -6.97 -15.03 -5.35
C GLY A 318 -6.41 -16.30 -5.98
N ARG A 319 -5.09 -16.51 -5.94
CA ARG A 319 -4.45 -17.75 -6.43
C ARG A 319 -4.86 -18.98 -5.64
N ARG A 320 -4.88 -18.88 -4.31
CA ARG A 320 -5.23 -20.00 -3.41
C ARG A 320 -6.72 -20.35 -3.49
N LEU A 321 -7.59 -19.35 -3.69
CA LEU A 321 -8.99 -19.58 -4.00
C LEU A 321 -9.15 -20.46 -5.25
N SER A 322 -8.47 -20.13 -6.34
CA SER A 322 -8.57 -20.91 -7.58
C SER A 322 -7.95 -22.30 -7.46
N GLU A 323 -6.89 -22.47 -6.68
CA GLU A 323 -6.34 -23.79 -6.34
C GLU A 323 -7.37 -24.64 -5.57
N ARG A 324 -8.09 -24.03 -4.63
CA ARG A 324 -9.15 -24.70 -3.88
C ARG A 324 -10.31 -25.14 -4.77
N LEU A 325 -10.82 -24.23 -5.59
CA LEU A 325 -12.00 -24.48 -6.42
C LEU A 325 -11.71 -25.41 -7.60
N PHE A 326 -10.56 -25.28 -8.23
CA PHE A 326 -10.32 -25.87 -9.55
C PHE A 326 -9.12 -26.82 -9.62
N ASN A 327 -8.41 -27.05 -8.50
CA ASN A 327 -7.25 -27.96 -8.44
C ASN A 327 -7.30 -28.95 -7.26
N ASN A 328 -8.50 -29.27 -6.78
CA ASN A 328 -8.74 -30.30 -5.75
C ASN A 328 -7.95 -30.09 -4.44
N LYS A 329 -7.79 -28.83 -4.00
CA LYS A 329 -7.15 -28.51 -2.71
C LYS A 329 -8.16 -27.90 -1.73
N PRO A 330 -9.06 -28.71 -1.14
CA PRO A 330 -10.22 -28.20 -0.38
C PRO A 330 -9.84 -27.29 0.79
N ASP A 331 -8.65 -27.48 1.38
CA ASP A 331 -8.15 -26.69 2.49
C ASP A 331 -7.21 -25.53 2.11
N GLU A 332 -6.99 -25.28 0.82
CA GLU A 332 -6.10 -24.20 0.39
C GLU A 332 -6.68 -22.83 0.74
N HIS A 333 -5.93 -22.05 1.52
CA HIS A 333 -6.31 -20.72 1.97
C HIS A 333 -5.07 -19.87 2.28
N LEU A 334 -5.24 -18.55 2.29
CA LEU A 334 -4.17 -17.65 2.70
C LEU A 334 -4.11 -17.57 4.23
N ASP A 335 -2.91 -17.71 4.77
CA ASP A 335 -2.61 -17.34 6.14
C ASP A 335 -2.30 -15.84 6.21
N TYR A 336 -3.16 -15.09 6.91
CA TYR A 336 -3.04 -13.64 7.09
C TYR A 336 -2.12 -13.24 8.24
N SER A 337 -1.52 -14.20 8.96
CA SER A 337 -0.52 -13.91 9.99
C SER A 337 0.84 -13.56 9.39
N ASN A 338 1.53 -12.62 10.04
CA ASN A 338 2.93 -12.27 9.76
C ASN A 338 3.18 -11.85 8.29
N ILE A 339 2.27 -11.06 7.70
CA ILE A 339 2.46 -10.46 6.39
C ILE A 339 3.48 -9.29 6.51
N PRO A 340 4.61 -9.32 5.78
CA PRO A 340 5.57 -8.22 5.81
C PRO A 340 5.03 -7.00 5.05
N THR A 341 5.34 -5.82 5.55
CA THR A 341 4.95 -4.54 4.97
C THR A 341 6.16 -3.61 4.88
N VAL A 342 6.29 -2.94 3.74
CA VAL A 342 7.23 -1.83 3.54
C VAL A 342 6.44 -0.55 3.27
N VAL A 343 6.76 0.52 3.99
CA VAL A 343 6.29 1.87 3.70
C VAL A 343 7.46 2.64 3.08
N PHE A 344 7.25 3.19 1.88
CA PHE A 344 8.25 3.97 1.15
C PHE A 344 8.28 5.42 1.64
N SER A 345 8.39 5.58 2.96
CA SER A 345 8.68 6.84 3.64
C SER A 345 10.13 7.27 3.39
N HIS A 346 10.52 8.40 3.98
CA HIS A 346 11.90 8.90 3.94
C HIS A 346 12.40 8.99 5.40
N PRO A 347 13.25 8.04 5.85
CA PRO A 347 13.66 6.81 5.17
C PRO A 347 12.57 5.72 5.10
N PRO A 348 12.77 4.64 4.31
CA PRO A 348 11.84 3.51 4.27
C PRO A 348 11.67 2.81 5.62
N ILE A 349 10.47 2.30 5.86
CA ILE A 349 10.12 1.47 7.01
C ILE A 349 9.83 0.05 6.53
N GLY A 350 10.40 -0.95 7.22
CA GLY A 350 10.06 -2.36 7.07
C GLY A 350 9.54 -2.94 8.38
N THR A 351 8.43 -3.69 8.32
CA THR A 351 7.81 -4.28 9.51
C THR A 351 7.14 -5.62 9.21
N VAL A 352 7.25 -6.58 10.14
CA VAL A 352 6.50 -7.84 10.12
C VAL A 352 6.26 -8.32 11.55
N GLY A 353 5.09 -8.90 11.80
CA GLY A 353 4.72 -9.45 13.11
C GLY A 353 4.21 -8.39 14.09
N LEU A 354 4.27 -8.71 15.38
CA LEU A 354 3.75 -7.91 16.48
C LEU A 354 4.70 -6.78 16.85
N THR A 355 4.15 -5.59 17.06
CA THR A 355 4.87 -4.48 17.71
C THR A 355 5.21 -4.81 19.17
N GLU A 356 6.16 -4.08 19.77
CA GLU A 356 6.48 -4.24 21.19
C GLU A 356 5.23 -4.11 22.10
N PRO A 357 4.36 -3.08 21.97
CA PRO A 357 3.15 -2.98 22.76
C PRO A 357 2.19 -4.17 22.59
N GLN A 358 1.99 -4.64 21.35
CA GLN A 358 1.12 -5.79 21.07
C GLN A 358 1.66 -7.09 21.67
N ALA A 359 2.98 -7.32 21.59
CA ALA A 359 3.59 -8.49 22.19
C ALA A 359 3.44 -8.47 23.72
N ARG A 360 3.62 -7.31 24.36
CA ARG A 360 3.42 -7.14 25.81
C ARG A 360 1.97 -7.36 26.22
N GLU A 361 1.02 -6.79 25.47
CA GLU A 361 -0.41 -7.01 25.70
C GLU A 361 -0.80 -8.48 25.56
N GLN A 362 -0.26 -9.17 24.55
CA GLN A 362 -0.63 -10.55 24.24
C GLN A 362 0.06 -11.59 25.13
N TYR A 363 1.32 -11.38 25.51
CA TYR A 363 2.14 -12.39 26.20
C TYR A 363 2.53 -12.01 27.65
N GLY A 364 2.34 -10.76 28.05
CA GLY A 364 2.77 -10.24 29.35
C GLY A 364 4.23 -9.76 29.35
N ASP A 365 4.53 -8.75 30.17
CA ASP A 365 5.85 -8.10 30.19
C ASP A 365 7.01 -9.05 30.51
N ASP A 366 6.79 -10.01 31.43
CA ASP A 366 7.82 -10.97 31.85
C ASP A 366 8.21 -11.96 30.74
N GLN A 367 7.35 -12.13 29.73
CA GLN A 367 7.58 -13.04 28.61
C GLN A 367 8.23 -12.37 27.40
N VAL A 368 8.31 -11.04 27.37
CA VAL A 368 8.76 -10.27 26.20
C VAL A 368 10.16 -9.74 26.41
N LYS A 369 11.06 -10.05 25.48
CA LYS A 369 12.40 -9.48 25.41
C LYS A 369 12.58 -8.73 24.10
N VAL A 370 13.15 -7.53 24.16
CA VAL A 370 13.33 -6.66 23.00
C VAL A 370 14.80 -6.37 22.78
N TYR A 371 15.26 -6.52 21.55
CA TYR A 371 16.60 -6.12 21.10
C TYR A 371 16.48 -4.91 20.17
N LYS A 372 17.43 -3.97 20.28
CA LYS A 372 17.43 -2.75 19.46
C LYS A 372 18.84 -2.47 18.94
N SER A 373 18.94 -1.99 17.70
CA SER A 373 20.15 -1.34 17.18
C SER A 373 19.78 0.06 16.68
N SER A 374 20.68 1.02 16.89
CA SER A 374 20.54 2.41 16.45
C SER A 374 21.88 2.91 15.96
N PHE A 375 21.93 3.35 14.71
CA PHE A 375 23.16 3.78 14.03
C PHE A 375 22.84 4.85 12.99
N THR A 376 23.86 5.42 12.33
CA THR A 376 23.67 6.31 11.17
C THR A 376 23.83 5.50 9.89
N ALA A 377 22.94 5.66 8.92
CA ALA A 377 23.10 5.03 7.61
C ALA A 377 24.45 5.44 6.98
N MET A 378 25.30 4.47 6.62
CA MET A 378 26.64 4.75 6.10
C MET A 378 26.63 5.72 4.90
N TYR A 379 25.64 5.59 4.01
CA TYR A 379 25.42 6.51 2.89
C TYR A 379 25.31 7.98 3.31
N THR A 380 24.67 8.24 4.45
CA THR A 380 24.47 9.60 4.97
C THR A 380 25.54 10.02 5.97
N ALA A 381 26.31 9.06 6.52
CA ALA A 381 27.18 9.29 7.67
C ALA A 381 28.36 10.21 7.38
N VAL A 382 28.79 10.29 6.11
CA VAL A 382 29.87 11.15 5.64
C VAL A 382 29.37 12.52 5.16
N THR A 383 28.06 12.78 5.26
CA THR A 383 27.42 14.01 4.82
C THR A 383 27.03 14.88 6.01
N THR A 384 26.65 16.12 5.73
CA THR A 384 26.03 17.05 6.67
C THR A 384 24.57 16.70 6.97
N HIS A 385 23.96 15.79 6.19
CA HIS A 385 22.59 15.30 6.31
C HIS A 385 22.56 13.86 6.85
N ARG A 386 23.09 13.65 8.06
CA ARG A 386 23.18 12.33 8.70
C ARG A 386 21.80 11.82 9.12
N GLN A 387 21.39 10.66 8.62
CA GLN A 387 20.07 10.10 8.90
C GLN A 387 20.15 8.85 9.82
N PRO A 388 19.26 8.72 10.83
CA PRO A 388 19.23 7.55 11.70
C PRO A 388 18.71 6.31 10.98
N CYS A 389 19.29 5.16 11.32
CA CYS A 389 18.71 3.84 11.15
C CYS A 389 18.39 3.26 12.52
N ARG A 390 17.17 2.77 12.72
CA ARG A 390 16.76 2.08 13.95
C ARG A 390 16.10 0.75 13.62
N MET A 391 16.52 -0.30 14.32
CA MET A 391 16.05 -1.66 14.13
C MET A 391 15.65 -2.27 15.47
N LYS A 392 14.62 -3.13 15.47
CA LYS A 392 14.09 -3.81 16.65
C LYS A 392 13.71 -5.25 16.33
N LEU A 393 14.08 -6.16 17.21
CA LEU A 393 13.50 -7.50 17.31
C LEU A 393 12.66 -7.59 18.59
N VAL A 394 11.46 -8.16 18.46
CA VAL A 394 10.56 -8.45 19.57
C VAL A 394 10.50 -9.97 19.72
N CYS A 395 10.97 -10.47 20.86
CA CYS A 395 11.09 -11.89 21.17
C CYS A 395 10.17 -12.27 22.33
N VAL A 396 9.69 -13.52 22.33
CA VAL A 396 8.82 -14.08 23.38
C VAL A 396 9.39 -15.39 23.90
N GLY A 397 9.24 -15.60 25.21
CA GLY A 397 9.55 -16.86 25.89
C GLY A 397 11.05 -17.09 26.13
N PRO A 398 11.40 -18.16 26.89
CA PRO A 398 12.79 -18.48 27.22
C PRO A 398 13.64 -18.84 26.00
N GLU A 399 13.03 -19.31 24.91
CA GLU A 399 13.67 -19.59 23.63
C GLU A 399 13.89 -18.34 22.77
N GLU A 400 13.35 -17.19 23.19
CA GLU A 400 13.39 -15.91 22.48
C GLU A 400 12.91 -16.05 21.02
N LYS A 401 11.74 -16.66 20.84
CA LYS A 401 11.09 -16.77 19.53
C LYS A 401 10.78 -15.37 19.02
N ILE A 402 11.20 -15.05 17.81
CA ILE A 402 10.96 -13.74 17.22
C ILE A 402 9.50 -13.67 16.79
N VAL A 403 8.77 -12.70 17.32
CA VAL A 403 7.35 -12.42 16.99
C VAL A 403 7.17 -11.07 16.29
N GLY A 404 8.20 -10.22 16.27
CA GLY A 404 8.18 -8.92 15.59
C GLY A 404 9.57 -8.52 15.09
N ILE A 405 9.63 -8.00 13.87
CA ILE A 405 10.84 -7.44 13.25
C ILE A 405 10.48 -6.10 12.65
N HIS A 406 11.15 -5.05 13.11
CA HIS A 406 10.85 -3.67 12.74
C HIS A 406 12.14 -2.93 12.41
N GLY A 407 12.14 -2.14 11.35
CA GLY A 407 13.25 -1.25 11.06
C GLY A 407 12.84 -0.04 10.24
N ILE A 408 13.58 1.05 10.42
CA ILE A 408 13.45 2.30 9.68
C ILE A 408 14.86 2.78 9.33
N GLY A 409 15.10 3.09 8.05
CA GLY A 409 16.42 3.47 7.56
C GLY A 409 16.67 3.07 6.11
N PHE A 410 17.76 3.59 5.52
CA PHE A 410 18.17 3.25 4.15
C PHE A 410 18.31 1.73 3.96
N GLY A 411 17.68 1.21 2.90
CA GLY A 411 17.72 -0.20 2.52
C GLY A 411 16.70 -1.12 3.22
N MET A 412 15.87 -0.59 4.13
CA MET A 412 14.83 -1.38 4.80
C MET A 412 13.80 -1.99 3.84
N ASP A 413 13.59 -1.35 2.70
CA ASP A 413 12.65 -1.77 1.66
C ASP A 413 13.04 -3.08 0.99
N GLU A 414 14.32 -3.39 0.89
CA GLU A 414 14.81 -4.63 0.26
C GLU A 414 15.15 -5.72 1.29
N MET A 415 15.68 -5.35 2.46
CA MET A 415 16.20 -6.36 3.40
C MET A 415 15.12 -7.20 4.10
N LEU A 416 13.90 -6.65 4.27
CA LEU A 416 12.85 -7.27 5.10
C LEU A 416 12.41 -8.65 4.59
N GLN A 417 12.44 -8.87 3.27
CA GLN A 417 11.84 -10.05 2.65
C GLN A 417 12.46 -11.37 3.15
N GLY A 418 13.78 -11.41 3.34
CA GLY A 418 14.48 -12.59 3.87
C GLY A 418 14.13 -12.87 5.33
N PHE A 419 14.06 -11.81 6.15
CA PHE A 419 13.69 -11.93 7.56
C PHE A 419 12.23 -12.36 7.76
N ALA A 420 11.32 -11.97 6.86
CA ALA A 420 9.93 -12.44 6.88
C ALA A 420 9.84 -13.96 6.66
N VAL A 421 10.71 -14.54 5.82
CA VAL A 421 10.81 -16.00 5.65
C VAL A 421 11.28 -16.67 6.95
N ALA A 422 12.34 -16.14 7.57
CA ALA A 422 12.87 -16.67 8.82
C ALA A 422 11.82 -16.64 9.95
N LEU A 423 11.10 -15.52 10.10
CA LEU A 423 9.99 -15.39 11.04
C LEU A 423 8.88 -16.43 10.75
N LYS A 424 8.55 -16.65 9.47
CA LYS A 424 7.53 -17.64 9.07
C LYS A 424 7.95 -19.07 9.40
N MET A 425 9.25 -19.37 9.37
CA MET A 425 9.83 -20.65 9.80
C MET A 425 9.89 -20.80 11.32
N GLY A 426 9.58 -19.74 12.10
CA GLY A 426 9.61 -19.75 13.55
C GLY A 426 10.98 -19.47 14.15
N ALA A 427 11.80 -18.65 13.47
CA ALA A 427 13.15 -18.30 13.94
C ALA A 427 13.16 -17.72 15.37
N THR A 428 14.22 -18.06 16.08
CA THR A 428 14.58 -17.54 17.40
C THR A 428 15.72 -16.54 17.31
N LYS A 429 15.98 -15.78 18.37
CA LYS A 429 17.17 -14.91 18.45
C LYS A 429 18.47 -15.68 18.20
N LYS A 430 18.55 -16.94 18.66
CA LYS A 430 19.72 -17.80 18.44
C LYS A 430 19.96 -18.10 16.95
N ASP A 431 18.92 -18.25 16.14
CA ASP A 431 19.08 -18.48 14.70
C ASP A 431 19.68 -17.26 13.99
N PHE A 432 19.32 -16.06 14.45
CA PHE A 432 19.93 -14.81 14.01
C PHE A 432 21.39 -14.73 14.45
N ASP A 433 21.70 -15.04 15.72
CA ASP A 433 23.08 -15.02 16.25
C ASP A 433 24.03 -15.99 15.56
N ASN A 434 23.51 -17.15 15.12
CA ASN A 434 24.29 -18.14 14.38
C ASN A 434 24.52 -17.77 12.92
N THR A 435 23.84 -16.73 12.41
CA THR A 435 24.01 -16.27 11.04
C THR A 435 25.17 -15.27 10.98
N VAL A 436 26.23 -15.63 10.25
CA VAL A 436 27.37 -14.74 10.04
C VAL A 436 26.91 -13.48 9.29
N ALA A 437 27.27 -12.31 9.81
CA ALA A 437 26.97 -11.02 9.23
C ALA A 437 27.59 -10.80 7.83
N ILE A 438 26.95 -9.96 7.01
CA ILE A 438 27.48 -9.44 5.76
C ILE A 438 27.89 -7.99 5.97
N HIS A 439 29.17 -7.67 5.77
CA HIS A 439 29.73 -6.36 6.08
C HIS A 439 30.34 -5.68 4.84
N PRO A 440 30.14 -4.35 4.62
CA PRO A 440 29.32 -3.41 5.41
C PRO A 440 27.88 -3.29 4.88
N THR A 441 26.88 -3.65 5.69
CA THR A 441 25.46 -3.50 5.32
C THR A 441 24.59 -3.08 6.49
N ALA A 442 23.52 -2.32 6.25
CA ALA A 442 22.55 -2.04 7.31
C ALA A 442 21.87 -3.33 7.82
N ALA A 443 21.66 -4.33 6.95
CA ALA A 443 20.99 -5.59 7.30
C ALA A 443 21.77 -6.43 8.32
N GLU A 444 23.08 -6.25 8.45
CA GLU A 444 23.90 -6.98 9.42
C GLU A 444 23.49 -6.67 10.86
N GLU A 445 22.96 -5.48 11.10
CA GLU A 445 22.52 -5.01 12.42
C GLU A 445 21.35 -5.83 12.99
N PHE A 446 20.59 -6.55 12.16
CA PHE A 446 19.59 -7.50 12.66
C PHE A 446 20.21 -8.76 13.29
N VAL A 447 21.37 -9.20 12.80
CA VAL A 447 22.02 -10.45 13.25
C VAL A 447 23.14 -10.21 14.26
N THR A 448 23.39 -8.97 14.65
CA THR A 448 24.45 -8.60 15.62
C THR A 448 23.94 -7.93 16.90
N MET A 449 22.62 -7.82 17.09
CA MET A 449 22.02 -7.25 18.30
C MET A 449 22.38 -8.06 19.57
N ARG A 450 22.54 -7.37 20.71
CA ARG A 450 22.92 -7.97 22.00
C ARG A 450 22.05 -7.53 23.15
#